data_AF-A0A0A9Y6J3-F1
#
_entry.id   AF-A0A0A9Y6J3-F1
#
_cell.length_a   1.000
_cell.length_b   1.000
_cell.length_c   1.000
_cell.angle_alpha   90.00
_cell.angle_beta   90.00
_cell.angle_gamma   90.00
#
_symmetry.space_group_name_H-M   'P 1'
#
loop_
_entity.id
_entity.type
_entity.pdbx_description
1 polymer ?
#
loop_
_entity_poly.entity_id
_entity_poly.type
_entity_poly.pdbx_seq_one_letter_code
_entity_poly.pdbx_strand_id
1 'polypeptide(L)'
;MVIWLSFILTNILVKLSFQQNIDWCSKELQCVVNGSMEHKNVLCGDDPVNANGTNAITDELRKFLLQKHNVFRNTHAGGVFEWSTPANIRQLTWDYTLEKMATRSAMRCTVAPDELECRKTPVYPVIGQNYQADENIREYDPPPQIEVLAHWNFTQYEVAKAHLTVTKLEDSYEAGPWSPAIRMMWADTVKMGCGVVACQHYLEENKTTVKDVVIACNYAPGEQEKKPIYQRGNACSGCSDGTTCNLKSIYPKLCAGPGDPADDSLGPDPAPTTPPGPSTASGPSTAPGPTTASGPTTAPDPTQSTIPPTVTNPPSPTTVTVPTPLSKTNSLMKRPWRQHLL
;
A
#
# COMPACT_ATOMS: atom_id res chain seq x y z
N MET A 1 35.02 -24.93 -23.34
CA MET A 1 34.65 -23.67 -22.66
C MET A 1 33.19 -23.26 -22.84
N VAL A 2 32.29 -24.17 -23.27
CA VAL A 2 30.85 -23.87 -23.53
C VAL A 2 29.93 -24.51 -22.49
N ILE A 3 30.39 -25.55 -21.78
CA ILE A 3 29.57 -26.33 -20.84
C ILE A 3 29.42 -25.62 -19.47
N TRP A 4 30.35 -24.72 -19.12
CA TRP A 4 30.30 -23.96 -17.86
C TRP A 4 29.34 -22.76 -17.88
N LEU A 5 29.01 -22.23 -19.07
CA LEU A 5 28.05 -21.14 -19.22
C LEU A 5 26.59 -21.61 -19.05
N SER A 6 26.29 -22.85 -19.45
CA SER A 6 24.95 -23.43 -19.31
C SER A 6 24.56 -23.70 -17.86
N PHE A 7 25.50 -24.11 -17.00
CA PHE A 7 25.25 -24.35 -15.57
C PHE A 7 25.02 -23.06 -14.76
N ILE A 8 25.65 -21.96 -15.17
CA ILE A 8 25.47 -20.64 -14.55
C ILE A 8 24.12 -20.05 -14.98
N LEU A 9 23.74 -20.20 -16.25
CA LEU A 9 22.42 -19.77 -16.74
C LEU A 9 21.26 -20.56 -16.11
N THR A 10 21.39 -21.88 -15.89
CA THR A 10 20.35 -22.64 -15.19
C THR A 10 20.23 -22.27 -13.71
N ASN A 11 21.32 -21.94 -13.01
CA ASN A 11 21.24 -21.48 -11.62
C ASN A 11 20.74 -20.03 -11.48
N ILE A 12 20.93 -19.18 -12.50
CA ILE A 12 20.39 -17.81 -12.53
C ILE A 12 18.91 -17.81 -12.94
N LEU A 13 18.48 -18.68 -13.86
CA LEU A 13 17.08 -18.81 -14.27
C LEU A 13 16.18 -19.45 -13.20
N VAL A 14 16.72 -20.32 -12.35
CA VAL A 14 15.96 -20.94 -11.24
C VAL A 14 15.70 -19.94 -10.08
N LYS A 15 16.43 -18.81 -10.02
CA LYS A 15 16.15 -17.75 -9.03
C LYS A 15 15.07 -16.74 -9.45
N LEU A 16 14.50 -16.86 -10.65
CA LEU A 16 13.60 -15.86 -11.23
C LEU A 16 12.12 -16.28 -11.30
N SER A 17 11.70 -17.38 -10.65
CA SER A 17 10.29 -17.79 -10.66
C SER A 17 9.89 -18.76 -9.54
N PHE A 18 10.37 -18.54 -8.32
CA PHE A 18 9.72 -19.13 -7.14
C PHE A 18 8.76 -18.10 -6.53
N GLN A 19 7.58 -17.97 -7.13
CA GLN A 19 6.43 -17.59 -6.32
C GLN A 19 6.10 -18.81 -5.47
N GLN A 20 6.82 -18.97 -4.34
CA GLN A 20 6.54 -20.04 -3.41
C GLN A 20 5.07 -19.91 -3.00
N ASN A 21 4.32 -21.01 -3.07
CA ASN A 21 3.00 -21.07 -2.44
C ASN A 21 3.22 -20.90 -0.93
N ILE A 22 3.06 -19.68 -0.43
CA ILE A 22 3.21 -19.36 0.98
C ILE A 22 2.03 -19.98 1.73
N ASP A 23 2.32 -20.91 2.66
CA ASP A 23 1.31 -21.41 3.60
C ASP A 23 1.10 -20.36 4.70
N TRP A 24 0.15 -19.46 4.49
CA TRP A 24 -0.24 -18.44 5.45
C TRP A 24 -0.82 -18.99 6.75
N CYS A 25 -1.21 -20.27 6.81
CA CYS A 25 -1.69 -20.93 8.02
C CYS A 25 -0.58 -21.63 8.83
N SER A 26 0.65 -21.66 8.31
CA SER A 26 1.81 -22.24 8.97
C SER A 26 2.08 -21.64 10.35
N LYS A 27 2.71 -22.42 11.23
CA LYS A 27 3.04 -22.00 12.61
C LYS A 27 4.02 -20.82 12.62
N GLU A 28 4.91 -20.76 11.64
CA GLU A 28 5.92 -19.73 11.46
C GLU A 28 5.30 -18.34 11.19
N LEU A 29 4.14 -18.31 10.53
CA LEU A 29 3.41 -17.08 10.20
C LEU A 29 2.30 -16.74 11.20
N GLN A 30 2.22 -17.48 12.31
CA GLN A 30 1.34 -17.16 13.45
C GLN A 30 2.01 -16.19 14.43
N CYS A 31 1.18 -15.47 15.17
CA CYS A 31 1.61 -14.57 16.23
C CYS A 31 1.24 -15.18 17.59
N VAL A 32 2.15 -15.08 18.55
CA VAL A 32 1.92 -15.57 19.92
C VAL A 32 1.73 -14.35 20.80
N VAL A 33 0.53 -14.22 21.37
CA VAL A 33 0.19 -13.18 22.34
C VAL A 33 0.12 -13.82 23.72
N ASN A 34 0.70 -13.18 24.74
CA ASN A 34 0.71 -13.67 26.13
C ASN A 34 1.29 -15.08 26.31
N GLY A 35 2.26 -15.45 25.48
CA GLY A 35 2.98 -16.72 25.56
C GLY A 35 2.14 -17.98 25.31
N SER A 36 0.86 -17.84 24.96
CA SER A 36 -0.06 -19.00 24.87
C SER A 36 -1.11 -18.88 23.76
N MET A 37 -1.56 -17.67 23.41
CA MET A 37 -2.63 -17.50 22.42
C MET A 37 -2.01 -17.35 21.03
N GLU A 38 -2.26 -18.33 20.17
CA GLU A 38 -1.82 -18.32 18.78
C GLU A 38 -2.88 -17.65 17.89
N HIS A 39 -2.51 -16.52 17.31
CA HIS A 39 -3.33 -15.82 16.32
C HIS A 39 -2.87 -16.21 14.93
N LYS A 40 -3.81 -16.72 14.14
CA LYS A 40 -3.60 -17.04 12.73
C LYS A 40 -3.27 -15.77 11.95
N ASN A 41 -2.43 -15.94 10.92
CA ASN A 41 -2.15 -14.87 9.98
C ASN A 41 -3.46 -14.38 9.32
N VAL A 42 -3.55 -13.08 9.04
CA VAL A 42 -4.70 -12.49 8.35
C VAL A 42 -4.93 -13.10 6.96
N LEU A 43 -3.87 -13.60 6.30
CA LEU A 43 -3.97 -14.31 5.02
C LEU A 43 -4.26 -15.82 5.17
N CYS A 44 -4.32 -16.37 6.39
CA CYS A 44 -4.67 -17.77 6.59
C CYS A 44 -6.15 -18.01 6.27
N GLY A 45 -6.41 -19.04 5.45
CA GLY A 45 -7.76 -19.42 5.03
C GLY A 45 -8.30 -18.57 3.88
N ASP A 46 -9.56 -18.83 3.54
CA ASP A 46 -10.24 -18.19 2.42
C ASP A 46 -10.41 -16.68 2.62
N ASP A 47 -10.56 -15.95 1.51
CA ASP A 47 -10.85 -14.52 1.57
C ASP A 47 -12.19 -14.28 2.29
N PRO A 48 -12.29 -13.28 3.17
CA PRO A 48 -13.49 -13.03 3.94
C PRO A 48 -14.64 -12.68 2.99
N VAL A 49 -15.75 -13.41 3.10
CA VAL A 49 -17.01 -13.05 2.42
C VAL A 49 -17.75 -12.09 3.33
N ASN A 50 -17.59 -10.78 3.10
CA ASN A 50 -18.40 -9.76 3.77
C ASN A 50 -19.37 -9.12 2.76
N ALA A 51 -20.65 -9.46 2.85
CA ALA A 51 -21.69 -8.88 2.00
C ALA A 51 -21.87 -7.36 2.23
N ASN A 52 -21.39 -6.85 3.36
CA ASN A 52 -21.47 -5.44 3.74
C ASN A 52 -20.22 -4.64 3.38
N GLY A 53 -19.18 -5.28 2.81
CA GLY A 53 -17.91 -4.64 2.46
C GLY A 53 -17.56 -4.82 0.98
N THR A 54 -17.26 -3.72 0.30
CA THR A 54 -16.83 -3.73 -1.11
C THR A 54 -15.41 -3.15 -1.21
N ASN A 55 -14.48 -3.92 -1.79
CA ASN A 55 -13.14 -3.42 -2.05
C ASN A 55 -13.20 -2.27 -3.08
N ALA A 56 -12.68 -1.12 -2.71
CA ALA A 56 -12.72 0.11 -3.49
C ALA A 56 -11.34 0.53 -4.02
N ILE A 57 -10.31 -0.32 -3.88
CA ILE A 57 -8.97 0.01 -4.35
C ILE A 57 -8.84 -0.12 -5.88
N THR A 58 -8.26 0.92 -6.51
CA THR A 58 -7.91 0.97 -7.94
C THR A 58 -6.44 1.33 -8.11
N ASP A 59 -5.87 1.17 -9.30
CA ASP A 59 -4.47 1.56 -9.57
C ASP A 59 -4.22 3.05 -9.35
N GLU A 60 -5.19 3.91 -9.67
CA GLU A 60 -5.11 5.34 -9.39
C GLU A 60 -5.06 5.59 -7.88
N LEU A 61 -5.88 4.87 -7.11
CA LEU A 61 -5.89 5.02 -5.65
C LEU A 61 -4.60 4.47 -5.02
N ARG A 62 -4.06 3.35 -5.51
CA ARG A 62 -2.74 2.82 -5.09
C ARG A 62 -1.65 3.86 -5.31
N LYS A 63 -1.57 4.43 -6.52
CA LYS A 63 -0.60 5.48 -6.88
C LYS A 63 -0.76 6.71 -6.00
N PHE A 64 -2.01 7.15 -5.80
CA PHE A 64 -2.31 8.29 -4.94
C PHE A 64 -1.84 8.05 -3.49
N LEU A 65 -2.16 6.90 -2.89
CA LEU A 65 -1.76 6.57 -1.53
C LEU A 65 -0.24 6.49 -1.41
N LEU A 66 0.43 5.79 -2.32
CA LEU A 66 1.90 5.70 -2.36
C LEU A 66 2.55 7.08 -2.47
N GLN A 67 2.04 7.90 -3.39
CA GLN A 67 2.51 9.25 -3.62
C GLN A 67 2.42 10.09 -2.35
N LYS A 68 1.26 10.11 -1.69
CA LYS A 68 1.07 10.92 -0.48
C LYS A 68 2.02 10.52 0.65
N HIS A 69 2.32 9.23 0.80
CA HIS A 69 3.29 8.76 1.78
C HIS A 69 4.72 9.18 1.42
N ASN A 70 5.14 9.00 0.17
CA ASN A 70 6.49 9.39 -0.25
C ASN A 70 6.68 10.91 -0.26
N VAL A 71 5.66 11.70 -0.58
CA VAL A 71 5.67 13.17 -0.41
C VAL A 71 5.85 13.55 1.05
N PHE A 72 5.10 12.93 1.97
CA PHE A 72 5.26 13.17 3.41
C PHE A 72 6.68 12.86 3.88
N ARG A 73 7.21 11.69 3.52
CA ARG A 73 8.59 11.25 3.82
C ARG A 73 9.64 12.19 3.25
N ASN A 74 9.51 12.60 1.98
CA ASN A 74 10.44 13.52 1.32
C ASN A 74 10.40 14.92 1.94
N THR A 75 9.22 15.36 2.40
CA THR A 75 9.04 16.63 3.11
C THR A 75 9.74 16.60 4.46
N HIS A 76 9.58 15.51 5.22
CA HIS A 76 10.29 15.29 6.48
C HIS A 76 11.81 15.26 6.31
N ALA A 77 12.32 14.46 5.35
CA ALA A 77 13.74 14.43 4.97
C ALA A 77 14.26 15.80 4.51
N GLY A 78 13.37 16.67 4.06
CA GLY A 78 13.68 18.04 3.69
C GLY A 78 13.83 19.02 4.85
N GLY A 79 13.60 18.61 6.10
CA GLY A 79 13.67 19.49 7.27
C GLY A 79 12.53 20.51 7.35
N VAL A 80 11.37 20.21 6.75
CA VAL A 80 10.20 21.11 6.78
C VAL A 80 9.39 20.97 8.07
N PHE A 81 9.39 19.78 8.67
CA PHE A 81 8.69 19.53 9.93
C PHE A 81 9.53 20.03 11.12
N GLU A 82 8.89 20.36 12.23
CA GLU A 82 9.55 20.71 13.51
C GLU A 82 10.12 19.47 14.22
N TRP A 83 10.90 18.70 13.48
CA TRP A 83 11.57 17.45 13.86
C TRP A 83 13.02 17.51 13.37
N SER A 84 13.91 16.71 13.95
CA SER A 84 15.28 16.62 13.45
C SER A 84 15.28 16.07 12.02
N THR A 85 16.11 16.62 11.14
CA THR A 85 16.22 16.11 9.77
C THR A 85 16.72 14.65 9.80
N PRO A 86 16.06 13.73 9.07
CA PRO A 86 16.49 12.34 8.98
C PRO A 86 17.47 12.10 7.81
N ALA A 87 18.45 11.24 8.04
CA ALA A 87 19.53 10.92 7.11
C ALA A 87 19.25 9.70 6.23
N ASN A 88 18.30 8.84 6.62
CA ASN A 88 18.16 7.48 6.10
C ASN A 88 16.74 7.06 5.70
N ILE A 89 15.82 8.01 5.45
CA ILE A 89 14.45 7.68 5.05
C ILE A 89 14.42 6.99 3.68
N ARG A 90 13.93 5.75 3.63
CA ARG A 90 13.75 5.01 2.37
C ARG A 90 12.51 5.47 1.60
N GLN A 91 12.60 5.48 0.29
CA GLN A 91 11.43 5.54 -0.59
C GLN A 91 10.58 4.27 -0.42
N LEU A 92 9.27 4.45 -0.26
CA LEU A 92 8.33 3.34 -0.23
C LEU A 92 8.02 2.85 -1.65
N THR A 93 7.80 1.55 -1.76
CA THR A 93 7.27 0.90 -2.96
C THR A 93 6.01 0.11 -2.61
N TRP A 94 5.12 -0.06 -3.58
CA TRP A 94 3.88 -0.81 -3.35
C TRP A 94 4.16 -2.31 -3.20
N ASP A 95 3.38 -2.97 -2.35
CA ASP A 95 3.42 -4.41 -2.12
C ASP A 95 2.00 -4.98 -2.08
N TYR A 96 1.67 -5.81 -3.07
CA TYR A 96 0.35 -6.40 -3.21
C TYR A 96 0.01 -7.42 -2.12
N THR A 97 1.01 -8.02 -1.46
CA THR A 97 0.76 -8.90 -0.31
C THR A 97 0.32 -8.09 0.90
N LEU A 98 0.99 -6.96 1.17
CA LEU A 98 0.60 -6.03 2.24
C LEU A 98 -0.77 -5.40 1.98
N GLU A 99 -1.09 -5.08 0.73
CA GLU A 99 -2.43 -4.65 0.31
C GLU A 99 -3.48 -5.74 0.58
N LYS A 100 -3.22 -7.00 0.21
CA LYS A 100 -4.16 -8.09 0.46
C LYS A 100 -4.43 -8.25 1.96
N MET A 101 -3.39 -8.18 2.77
CA MET A 101 -3.51 -8.18 4.24
C MET A 101 -4.39 -7.02 4.73
N ALA A 102 -4.10 -5.80 4.29
CA ALA A 102 -4.81 -4.59 4.70
C ALA A 102 -6.28 -4.61 4.25
N THR A 103 -6.55 -5.12 3.04
CA THR A 103 -7.90 -5.30 2.51
C THR A 103 -8.69 -6.29 3.36
N ARG A 104 -8.08 -7.41 3.78
CA ARG A 104 -8.74 -8.35 4.70
C ARG A 104 -9.02 -7.73 6.07
N SER A 105 -8.10 -6.93 6.61
CA SER A 105 -8.34 -6.17 7.84
C SER A 105 -9.54 -5.22 7.67
N ALA A 106 -9.55 -4.42 6.60
CA ALA A 106 -10.59 -3.42 6.34
C ALA A 106 -11.95 -4.05 6.01
N MET A 107 -11.97 -5.24 5.41
CA MET A 107 -13.19 -6.02 5.14
C MET A 107 -13.94 -6.44 6.39
N ARG A 108 -13.37 -6.27 7.59
CA ARG A 108 -14.11 -6.47 8.84
C ARG A 108 -15.09 -5.33 9.14
N CYS A 109 -14.97 -4.19 8.43
CA CYS A 109 -15.82 -3.02 8.59
C CYS A 109 -15.93 -2.54 10.05
N THR A 110 -14.86 -2.67 10.84
CA THR A 110 -14.84 -2.20 12.24
C THR A 110 -14.34 -0.76 12.33
N VAL A 111 -14.76 -0.02 13.35
CA VAL A 111 -14.27 1.36 13.58
C VAL A 111 -12.82 1.41 14.06
N ALA A 112 -12.30 0.31 14.60
CA ALA A 112 -10.96 0.16 15.12
C ALA A 112 -10.31 -1.12 14.58
N PRO A 113 -8.97 -1.18 14.49
CA PRO A 113 -8.27 -2.39 14.08
C PRO A 113 -8.43 -3.51 15.14
N ASP A 114 -8.30 -4.76 14.69
CA ASP A 114 -8.05 -5.90 15.57
C ASP A 114 -6.58 -5.85 16.01
N GLU A 115 -6.34 -5.50 17.28
CA GLU A 115 -5.00 -5.37 17.86
C GLU A 115 -4.25 -6.72 17.92
N LEU A 116 -4.97 -7.84 17.85
CA LEU A 116 -4.39 -9.19 17.92
C LEU A 116 -4.21 -9.83 16.54
N GLU A 117 -4.59 -9.14 15.46
CA GLU A 117 -4.48 -9.66 14.10
C GLU A 117 -3.01 -9.84 13.69
N CYS A 118 -2.66 -11.06 13.29
CA CYS A 118 -1.31 -11.38 12.88
C CYS A 118 -1.06 -11.04 11.40
N ARG A 119 -0.04 -10.21 11.14
CA ARG A 119 0.30 -9.72 9.79
C ARG A 119 1.70 -10.12 9.34
N LYS A 120 2.33 -11.09 10.00
CA LYS A 120 3.71 -11.54 9.67
C LYS A 120 3.81 -11.95 8.20
N THR A 121 4.93 -11.62 7.58
CA THR A 121 5.32 -12.14 6.26
C THR A 121 6.57 -13.02 6.42
N PRO A 122 6.93 -13.85 5.42
CA PRO A 122 8.17 -14.62 5.47
C PRO A 122 9.45 -13.76 5.61
N VAL A 123 9.39 -12.51 5.16
CA VAL A 123 10.54 -11.59 5.16
C VAL A 123 10.50 -10.61 6.34
N TYR A 124 9.32 -10.15 6.71
CA TYR A 124 9.10 -9.12 7.73
C TYR A 124 8.24 -9.66 8.87
N PRO A 125 8.84 -9.88 10.07
CA PRO A 125 8.11 -10.40 11.23
C PRO A 125 7.28 -9.32 11.95
N VAL A 126 7.53 -8.04 11.67
CA VAL A 126 6.79 -6.90 12.23
C VAL A 126 6.24 -6.08 11.07
N ILE A 127 4.91 -5.96 11.01
CA ILE A 127 4.18 -5.15 10.04
C ILE A 127 3.40 -4.10 10.82
N GLY A 128 3.71 -2.83 10.56
CA GLY A 128 2.95 -1.71 11.10
C GLY A 128 1.62 -1.58 10.36
N GLN A 129 0.57 -1.11 11.04
CA GLN A 129 -0.71 -0.78 10.41
C GLN A 129 -1.21 0.60 10.87
N ASN A 130 -1.58 1.44 9.90
CA ASN A 130 -2.52 2.52 10.12
C ASN A 130 -3.91 2.04 9.72
N TYR A 131 -4.92 2.30 10.55
CA TYR A 131 -6.30 1.87 10.32
C TYR A 131 -7.25 2.99 10.73
N GLN A 132 -8.22 3.33 9.89
CA GLN A 132 -9.24 4.32 10.21
C GLN A 132 -10.53 4.02 9.44
N ALA A 133 -11.66 4.08 10.16
CA ALA A 133 -12.98 4.18 9.55
C ALA A 133 -13.38 5.66 9.48
N ASP A 134 -13.97 6.07 8.36
CA ASP A 134 -14.48 7.42 8.16
C ASP A 134 -15.93 7.36 7.66
N GLU A 135 -16.83 7.93 8.46
CA GLU A 135 -18.27 7.96 8.23
C GLU A 135 -18.68 9.08 7.26
N ASN A 136 -17.77 10.01 6.94
CA ASN A 136 -18.02 11.12 6.04
C ASN A 136 -17.90 10.71 4.57
N ILE A 137 -18.76 9.78 4.10
CA ILE A 137 -18.88 9.51 2.67
C ILE A 137 -19.63 10.66 1.98
N ARG A 138 -18.95 11.79 1.80
CA ARG A 138 -19.38 12.83 0.88
C ARG A 138 -18.86 12.45 -0.50
N GLU A 139 -19.74 12.46 -1.50
CA GLU A 139 -19.37 12.19 -2.90
C GLU A 139 -18.41 13.26 -3.45
N TYR A 140 -18.39 14.46 -2.84
CA TYR A 140 -17.53 15.57 -3.23
C TYR A 140 -16.88 16.28 -2.03
N ASP A 141 -15.55 16.25 -2.06
CA ASP A 141 -14.54 17.18 -1.53
C ASP A 141 -14.44 17.42 0.00
N PRO A 142 -13.34 16.97 0.65
CA PRO A 142 -12.33 16.03 0.17
C PRO A 142 -12.79 14.55 0.30
N PRO A 143 -12.37 13.65 -0.60
CA PRO A 143 -12.61 12.21 -0.44
C PRO A 143 -12.06 11.63 0.89
N PRO A 144 -12.66 10.56 1.45
CA PRO A 144 -12.26 9.99 2.74
C PRO A 144 -10.76 9.67 2.85
N GLN A 145 -10.13 9.18 1.79
CA GLN A 145 -8.69 8.91 1.76
C GLN A 145 -7.83 10.16 1.96
N ILE A 146 -8.29 11.33 1.55
CA ILE A 146 -7.58 12.59 1.79
C ILE A 146 -7.72 12.97 3.27
N GLU A 147 -8.92 12.87 3.84
CA GLU A 147 -9.18 13.19 5.25
C GLU A 147 -8.38 12.28 6.18
N VAL A 148 -8.41 10.98 5.93
CA VAL A 148 -7.66 9.97 6.70
C VAL A 148 -6.15 10.23 6.64
N LEU A 149 -5.59 10.47 5.45
CA LEU A 149 -4.16 10.78 5.32
C LEU A 149 -3.78 12.09 5.99
N ALA A 150 -4.62 13.12 5.88
CA ALA A 150 -4.41 14.39 6.56
C ALA A 150 -4.44 14.21 8.09
N HIS A 151 -5.37 13.41 8.60
CA HIS A 151 -5.45 13.08 10.01
C HIS A 151 -4.20 12.34 10.49
N TRP A 152 -3.78 11.27 9.80
CA TRP A 152 -2.55 10.54 10.16
C TRP A 152 -1.33 11.46 10.14
N ASN A 153 -1.16 12.29 9.11
CA ASN A 153 -0.07 13.26 9.03
C ASN A 153 -0.09 14.27 10.19
N PHE A 154 -1.28 14.70 10.63
CA PHE A 154 -1.45 15.67 11.71
C PHE A 154 -1.07 15.10 13.08
N THR A 155 -1.11 13.77 13.25
CA THR A 155 -0.77 13.14 14.53
C THR A 155 0.66 13.41 14.99
N GLN A 156 1.58 13.80 14.10
CA GLN A 156 2.94 14.23 14.50
C GLN A 156 2.94 15.39 15.51
N TYR A 157 1.91 16.24 15.51
CA TYR A 157 1.79 17.36 16.43
C TYR A 157 1.26 16.95 17.83
N GLU A 158 0.81 15.70 18.00
CA GLU A 158 0.36 15.19 19.30
C GLU A 158 1.51 15.00 20.28
N VAL A 159 2.75 14.86 19.80
CA VAL A 159 3.96 14.75 20.65
C VAL A 159 4.11 15.97 21.56
N ALA A 160 3.95 17.17 20.99
CA ALA A 160 4.05 18.43 21.74
C ALA A 160 2.92 18.55 22.79
N LYS A 161 1.72 18.07 22.47
CA LYS A 161 0.57 18.07 23.39
C LYS A 161 0.75 17.12 24.57
N ALA A 162 1.52 16.05 24.39
CA ALA A 162 1.89 15.12 25.45
C ALA A 162 3.08 15.60 26.30
N HIS A 163 3.61 16.80 26.05
CA HIS A 163 4.81 17.34 26.71
C HIS A 163 6.06 16.44 26.57
N LEU A 164 6.10 15.63 25.52
CA LEU A 164 7.26 14.81 25.20
C LEU A 164 8.28 15.62 24.39
N THR A 165 9.56 15.34 24.62
CA THR A 165 10.62 15.88 23.79
C THR A 165 10.71 15.04 22.52
N VAL A 166 10.53 15.68 21.36
CA VAL A 166 10.64 15.03 20.04
C VAL A 166 11.93 14.23 19.92
N THR A 167 13.07 14.78 20.37
CA THR A 167 14.35 14.08 20.31
C THR A 167 14.39 12.78 21.11
N LYS A 168 13.74 12.72 22.27
CA LYS A 168 13.66 11.46 23.03
C LYS A 168 12.88 10.39 22.27
N LEU A 169 11.79 10.79 21.64
CA LEU A 169 10.94 9.89 20.86
C LEU A 169 11.63 9.42 19.58
N GLU A 170 12.41 10.30 18.93
CA GLU A 170 13.25 9.96 17.79
C GLU A 170 14.29 8.88 18.12
N ASP A 171 14.91 8.95 19.31
CA ASP A 171 15.95 8.00 19.74
C ASP A 171 15.39 6.66 20.24
N SER A 172 14.21 6.71 20.85
CA SER A 172 13.55 5.55 21.46
C SER A 172 12.04 5.68 21.31
N TYR A 173 11.51 5.08 20.25
CA TYR A 173 10.08 5.13 19.96
C TYR A 173 9.24 4.49 21.06
N GLU A 174 8.13 5.15 21.40
CA GLU A 174 7.07 4.66 22.26
C GLU A 174 5.73 4.91 21.54
N ALA A 175 4.82 3.94 21.59
CA ALA A 175 3.53 4.08 20.93
C ALA A 175 2.66 5.15 21.61
N GLY A 176 1.91 5.93 20.83
CA GLY A 176 1.02 6.95 21.35
C GLY A 176 0.13 7.54 20.25
N PRO A 177 -0.59 8.65 20.54
CA PRO A 177 -1.44 9.29 19.54
C PRO A 177 -0.71 9.71 18.26
N TRP A 178 0.61 9.92 18.32
CA TRP A 178 1.50 10.26 17.20
C TRP A 178 1.91 9.09 16.31
N SER A 179 1.62 7.85 16.72
CA SER A 179 2.06 6.64 16.02
C SER A 179 1.68 6.60 14.53
N PRO A 180 0.51 7.10 14.08
CA PRO A 180 0.19 7.09 12.65
C PRO A 180 1.18 7.86 11.78
N ALA A 181 1.59 9.06 12.19
CA ALA A 181 2.60 9.84 11.46
C ALA A 181 3.98 9.17 11.54
N ILE A 182 4.37 8.66 12.70
CA ILE A 182 5.66 8.00 12.90
C ILE A 182 5.79 6.78 11.99
N ARG A 183 4.73 5.97 11.89
CA ARG A 183 4.70 4.81 10.99
C ARG A 183 4.88 5.21 9.52
N MET A 184 4.29 6.32 9.10
CA MET A 184 4.47 6.85 7.74
C MET A 184 5.90 7.35 7.48
N MET A 185 6.61 7.84 8.51
CA MET A 185 7.99 8.35 8.39
C MET A 185 9.08 7.41 8.90
N TRP A 186 8.74 6.19 9.31
CA TRP A 186 9.72 5.22 9.84
C TRP A 186 10.80 4.90 8.81
N ALA A 187 12.08 5.11 9.16
CA ALA A 187 13.16 5.13 8.18
C ALA A 187 13.31 3.81 7.42
N ASP A 188 13.26 2.71 8.16
CA ASP A 188 13.55 1.36 7.65
C ASP A 188 12.40 0.78 6.81
N THR A 189 11.20 1.37 6.87
CA THR A 189 10.07 0.92 6.05
C THR A 189 10.37 1.14 4.57
N VAL A 190 10.29 0.07 3.78
CA VAL A 190 10.57 0.06 2.33
C VAL A 190 9.37 -0.36 1.49
N LYS A 191 8.39 -1.03 2.09
CA LYS A 191 7.18 -1.53 1.43
C LYS A 191 5.93 -0.99 2.11
N MET A 192 4.92 -0.68 1.31
CA MET A 192 3.58 -0.39 1.81
C MET A 192 2.51 -1.02 0.91
N GLY A 193 1.36 -1.32 1.49
CA GLY A 193 0.17 -1.71 0.73
C GLY A 193 -1.07 -1.41 1.56
N CYS A 194 -2.09 -0.84 0.93
CA CYS A 194 -3.31 -0.44 1.63
C CYS A 194 -4.53 -1.18 1.10
N GLY A 195 -5.54 -1.34 1.94
CA GLY A 195 -6.88 -1.74 1.57
C GLY A 195 -7.85 -0.59 1.84
N VAL A 196 -8.75 -0.34 0.90
CA VAL A 196 -9.83 0.65 1.03
C VAL A 196 -11.13 -0.08 0.79
N VAL A 197 -11.99 -0.13 1.80
CA VAL A 197 -13.25 -0.88 1.75
C VAL A 197 -14.40 0.07 2.04
N ALA A 198 -15.36 0.13 1.12
CA ALA A 198 -16.64 0.77 1.37
C ALA A 198 -17.52 -0.19 2.14
N CYS A 199 -17.94 0.22 3.34
CA CYS A 199 -18.65 -0.60 4.30
C CYS A 199 -20.08 -0.08 4.50
N GLN A 200 -21.00 -0.98 4.86
CA GLN A 200 -22.41 -0.68 5.10
C GLN A 200 -22.85 -1.25 6.45
N HIS A 201 -23.48 -0.42 7.27
CA HIS A 201 -23.99 -0.81 8.59
C HIS A 201 -25.47 -0.51 8.70
N TYR A 202 -26.26 -1.50 9.08
CA TYR A 202 -27.67 -1.28 9.39
C TYR A 202 -27.81 -0.86 10.85
N LEU A 203 -28.27 0.37 11.06
CA LEU A 203 -28.56 0.91 12.39
C LEU A 203 -30.02 0.62 12.74
N GLU A 204 -30.25 -0.38 13.59
CA GLU A 204 -31.58 -0.79 14.05
C GLU A 204 -32.36 0.36 14.71
N GLU A 205 -31.68 1.19 15.52
CA GLU A 205 -32.29 2.30 16.26
C GLU A 205 -33.04 3.29 15.35
N ASN A 206 -32.45 3.58 14.18
CA ASN A 206 -32.98 4.54 13.22
C ASN A 206 -33.47 3.87 11.92
N LYS A 207 -33.50 2.52 11.87
CA LYS A 207 -33.84 1.71 10.69
C LYS A 207 -33.16 2.18 9.40
N THR A 208 -31.90 2.61 9.50
CA THR A 208 -31.18 3.28 8.42
C THR A 208 -29.86 2.58 8.16
N THR A 209 -29.48 2.44 6.90
CA THR A 209 -28.13 2.00 6.53
C THR A 209 -27.20 3.19 6.46
N VAL A 210 -26.15 3.19 7.27
CA VAL A 210 -25.03 4.12 7.15
C VAL A 210 -23.90 3.48 6.36
N LYS A 211 -23.11 4.31 5.70
CA LYS A 211 -21.94 3.86 4.96
C LYS A 211 -20.72 4.56 5.52
N ASP A 212 -19.64 3.82 5.68
CA ASP A 212 -18.32 4.31 6.04
C ASP A 212 -17.27 3.77 5.06
N VAL A 213 -16.11 4.42 5.01
CA VAL A 213 -14.94 3.91 4.31
C VAL A 213 -13.90 3.51 5.34
N VAL A 214 -13.46 2.27 5.28
CA VAL A 214 -12.37 1.78 6.10
C VAL A 214 -11.10 1.75 5.26
N ILE A 215 -10.06 2.41 5.77
CA ILE A 215 -8.73 2.45 5.16
C ILE A 215 -7.75 1.81 6.13
N ALA A 216 -7.10 0.75 5.68
CA ALA A 216 -5.96 0.14 6.34
C ALA A 216 -4.73 0.28 5.45
N CYS A 217 -3.59 0.70 5.99
CA CYS A 217 -2.30 0.70 5.29
C CYS A 217 -1.30 -0.09 6.12
N ASN A 218 -0.69 -1.10 5.52
CA ASN A 218 0.35 -1.93 6.11
C ASN A 218 1.73 -1.46 5.64
N TYR A 219 2.71 -1.51 6.54
CA TYR A 219 4.06 -1.00 6.35
C TYR A 219 5.09 -2.04 6.76
N ALA A 220 6.06 -2.31 5.88
CA ALA A 220 7.09 -3.32 6.12
C ALA A 220 8.51 -2.82 5.80
N PRO A 221 9.49 -3.09 6.68
CA PRO A 221 9.31 -3.41 8.11
C PRO A 221 8.47 -2.37 8.86
N GLY A 222 7.75 -2.81 9.88
CA GLY A 222 7.02 -1.95 10.80
C GLY A 222 7.91 -1.31 11.87
N GLU A 223 7.37 -0.28 12.51
CA GLU A 223 7.97 0.35 13.68
C GLU A 223 8.05 -0.59 14.89
N GLN A 224 9.03 -0.35 15.75
CA GLN A 224 9.29 -1.18 16.93
C GLN A 224 9.60 -0.30 18.13
N GLU A 225 9.01 -0.60 19.28
CA GLU A 225 9.31 0.13 20.51
C GLU A 225 10.80 0.11 20.85
N LYS A 226 11.26 1.20 21.47
CA LYS A 226 12.65 1.39 21.93
C LYS A 226 13.69 1.38 20.81
N LYS A 227 13.25 1.43 19.55
CA LYS A 227 14.11 1.64 18.38
C LYS A 227 14.06 3.11 17.96
N PRO A 228 15.13 3.64 17.35
CA PRO A 228 15.08 4.96 16.77
C PRO A 228 14.13 4.98 15.56
N ILE A 229 13.41 6.08 15.37
CA ILE A 229 12.51 6.27 14.22
C ILE A 229 13.31 6.41 12.93
N TYR A 230 14.42 7.13 13.01
CA TYR A 230 15.38 7.39 11.95
C TYR A 230 16.72 7.81 12.53
N GLN A 231 17.76 7.79 11.70
CA GLN A 231 19.04 8.41 12.03
C GLN A 231 18.98 9.90 11.72
N ARG A 232 19.36 10.76 12.67
CA ARG A 232 19.45 12.22 12.41
C ARG A 232 20.63 12.54 11.49
N GLY A 233 20.43 13.51 10.61
CA GLY A 233 21.47 14.05 9.74
C GLY A 233 20.90 14.67 8.48
N ASN A 234 21.78 15.08 7.57
CA ASN A 234 21.35 15.61 6.26
C ASN A 234 20.70 14.49 5.45
N ALA A 235 19.68 14.84 4.64
CA ALA A 235 19.01 13.89 3.76
C ALA A 235 20.03 13.00 3.00
N CYS A 236 19.77 11.70 3.00
CA CYS A 236 20.60 10.66 2.38
C CYS A 236 22.04 10.49 2.90
N SER A 237 22.47 11.23 3.92
CA SER A 237 23.82 11.07 4.50
C SER A 237 24.01 9.76 5.28
N GLY A 238 22.90 9.04 5.56
CA GLY A 238 22.88 7.78 6.29
C GLY A 238 22.12 6.67 5.56
N CYS A 239 21.98 6.74 4.23
CA CYS A 239 21.34 5.67 3.46
C CYS A 239 22.02 4.31 3.73
N SER A 240 21.21 3.26 3.85
CA SER A 240 21.71 1.88 4.00
C SER A 240 22.48 1.44 2.77
N ASP A 241 23.37 0.45 2.93
CA ASP A 241 24.18 -0.10 1.84
C ASP A 241 23.35 -0.43 0.59
N GLY A 242 23.88 -0.03 -0.56
CA GLY A 242 23.20 -0.21 -1.85
C GLY A 242 22.08 0.79 -2.14
N THR A 243 21.90 1.82 -1.31
CA THR A 243 20.89 2.87 -1.53
C THR A 243 21.52 4.25 -1.46
N THR A 244 20.97 5.21 -2.19
CA THR A 244 21.43 6.60 -2.23
C THR A 244 20.28 7.53 -2.61
N CYS A 245 20.48 8.84 -2.48
CA CYS A 245 19.55 9.82 -3.03
C CYS A 245 19.40 9.63 -4.55
N ASN A 246 18.18 9.37 -5.02
CA ASN A 246 17.90 9.38 -6.44
C ASN A 246 17.47 10.79 -6.87
N LEU A 247 18.43 11.62 -7.28
CA LEU A 247 18.17 13.01 -7.70
C LEU A 247 17.29 13.12 -8.96
N LYS A 248 17.08 12.02 -9.69
CA LYS A 248 16.16 11.96 -10.83
C LYS A 248 14.75 11.55 -10.42
N SER A 249 14.56 11.12 -9.18
CA SER A 249 13.25 10.78 -8.62
C SER A 249 12.46 12.05 -8.34
N ILE A 250 11.14 11.95 -8.38
CA ILE A 250 10.24 12.96 -7.80
C ILE A 250 10.39 13.07 -6.26
N TYR A 251 11.12 12.13 -5.64
CA TYR A 251 11.50 12.10 -4.22
C TYR A 251 13.02 12.20 -4.00
N PRO A 252 13.65 13.32 -4.37
CA PRO A 252 15.11 13.42 -4.44
C PRO A 252 15.82 13.40 -3.07
N LYS A 253 15.08 13.44 -1.96
CA LYS A 253 15.62 13.41 -0.58
C LYS A 253 15.48 12.05 0.09
N LEU A 254 14.96 11.06 -0.62
CA LEU A 254 14.79 9.70 -0.11
C LEU A 254 15.90 8.79 -0.60
N CYS A 255 16.32 7.88 0.28
CA CYS A 255 17.20 6.77 -0.09
C CYS A 255 16.44 5.83 -1.02
N ALA A 256 17.04 5.50 -2.16
CA ALA A 256 16.51 4.62 -3.20
C ALA A 256 17.62 3.66 -3.69
N GLY A 257 17.26 2.40 -3.90
CA GLY A 257 18.13 1.40 -4.51
C GLY A 257 18.01 1.38 -6.05
N PRO A 258 18.89 0.65 -6.77
CA PRO A 258 18.89 0.62 -8.24
C PRO A 258 17.59 0.12 -8.90
N GLY A 259 16.77 -0.65 -8.18
CA GLY A 259 15.49 -1.18 -8.66
C GLY A 259 14.26 -0.37 -8.22
N ASP A 260 14.45 0.68 -7.41
CA ASP A 260 13.33 1.52 -6.96
C ASP A 260 12.91 2.49 -8.09
N PRO A 261 11.61 2.71 -8.31
CA PRO A 261 11.15 3.61 -9.36
C PRO A 261 11.54 5.07 -9.08
N ALA A 262 11.71 5.87 -10.12
CA ALA A 262 11.95 7.32 -10.00
C ALA A 262 10.63 8.12 -9.82
N ASP A 263 9.49 7.44 -9.79
CA ASP A 263 8.16 8.01 -9.74
C ASP A 263 7.22 7.12 -8.90
N ASP A 264 5.91 7.33 -9.03
CA ASP A 264 4.86 6.60 -8.32
C ASP A 264 4.46 5.28 -9.01
N SER A 265 5.32 4.71 -9.84
CA SER A 265 5.06 3.41 -10.46
C SER A 265 4.92 2.31 -9.42
N LEU A 266 3.86 1.50 -9.53
CA LEU A 266 3.51 0.45 -8.55
C LEU A 266 4.37 -0.82 -8.66
N GLY A 267 5.25 -0.92 -9.68
CA GLY A 267 5.91 -2.17 -10.03
C GLY A 267 4.93 -3.21 -10.61
N PRO A 268 5.43 -4.39 -11.02
CA PRO A 268 4.58 -5.44 -11.55
C PRO A 268 3.68 -6.04 -10.46
N ASP A 269 2.38 -6.13 -10.73
CA ASP A 269 1.45 -6.95 -9.94
C ASP A 269 1.82 -8.43 -10.13
N PRO A 270 2.03 -9.21 -9.06
CA PRO A 270 2.08 -10.67 -9.20
C PRO A 270 0.74 -11.14 -9.75
N ALA A 271 0.72 -11.43 -11.06
CA ALA A 271 -0.48 -11.80 -11.81
C ALA A 271 -1.40 -12.76 -11.04
N PRO A 272 -2.73 -12.66 -11.20
CA PRO A 272 -3.65 -13.60 -10.57
C PRO A 272 -3.28 -15.03 -10.94
N THR A 273 -2.89 -15.85 -9.97
CA THR A 273 -2.77 -17.29 -10.15
C THR A 273 -4.15 -17.83 -10.53
N THR A 274 -4.36 -18.06 -11.82
CA THR A 274 -5.48 -18.87 -12.29
C THR A 274 -5.30 -20.26 -11.66
N PRO A 275 -6.31 -20.81 -10.98
CA PRO A 275 -6.26 -22.20 -10.53
C PRO A 275 -5.93 -23.09 -11.74
N PRO A 276 -5.10 -24.14 -11.60
CA PRO A 276 -4.91 -25.09 -12.69
C PRO A 276 -6.29 -25.58 -13.13
N GLY A 277 -6.66 -25.27 -14.36
CA GLY A 277 -7.87 -25.83 -14.96
C GLY A 277 -7.80 -27.37 -14.86
N PRO A 278 -8.95 -28.05 -14.76
CA PRO A 278 -8.96 -29.50 -14.64
C PRO A 278 -8.16 -30.10 -15.80
N SER A 279 -7.15 -30.89 -15.46
CA SER A 279 -6.33 -31.64 -16.41
C SER A 279 -7.26 -32.47 -17.30
N THR A 280 -7.42 -32.03 -18.54
CA THR A 280 -8.04 -32.85 -19.57
C THR A 280 -7.07 -33.99 -19.88
N ALA A 281 -7.43 -35.18 -19.40
CA ALA A 281 -6.76 -36.41 -19.74
C ALA A 281 -6.65 -36.54 -21.27
N SER A 282 -5.42 -36.72 -21.74
CA SER A 282 -5.08 -36.88 -23.14
C SER A 282 -5.68 -38.18 -23.67
N GLY A 283 -6.71 -38.09 -24.51
CA GLY A 283 -7.16 -39.20 -25.35
C GLY A 283 -6.23 -39.41 -26.55
N PRO A 284 -6.12 -40.64 -27.11
CA PRO A 284 -5.13 -40.95 -28.14
C PRO A 284 -5.48 -40.33 -29.50
N SER A 285 -4.43 -39.86 -30.17
CA SER A 285 -4.42 -39.37 -31.56
C SER A 285 -4.72 -40.48 -32.57
N THR A 286 -5.66 -40.22 -33.49
CA THR A 286 -5.80 -40.97 -34.74
C THR A 286 -5.60 -40.03 -35.95
N ALA A 287 -4.84 -40.54 -36.92
CA ALA A 287 -4.26 -39.88 -38.09
C ALA A 287 -5.29 -39.46 -39.18
N PRO A 288 -4.86 -38.70 -40.23
CA PRO A 288 -5.73 -37.90 -41.09
C PRO A 288 -6.07 -38.51 -42.46
N GLY A 289 -7.12 -38.00 -43.11
CA GLY A 289 -7.49 -38.22 -44.51
C GLY A 289 -8.57 -37.23 -44.98
N PRO A 290 -8.90 -37.15 -46.29
CA PRO A 290 -8.22 -36.23 -47.21
C PRO A 290 -9.08 -35.06 -47.73
N THR A 291 -8.37 -34.10 -48.32
CA THR A 291 -8.79 -32.89 -49.05
C THR A 291 -9.65 -33.13 -50.29
N THR A 292 -10.64 -32.26 -50.52
CA THR A 292 -11.16 -31.93 -51.85
C THR A 292 -11.29 -30.41 -52.02
N ALA A 293 -10.75 -29.94 -53.14
CA ALA A 293 -10.68 -28.55 -53.58
C ALA A 293 -11.93 -28.12 -54.36
N SER A 294 -12.20 -26.81 -54.39
CA SER A 294 -12.89 -26.08 -55.49
C SER A 294 -12.70 -24.56 -55.29
N GLY A 295 -12.03 -23.87 -56.23
CA GLY A 295 -12.04 -22.40 -56.37
C GLY A 295 -13.20 -21.93 -57.29
N PRO A 296 -13.13 -20.77 -57.99
CA PRO A 296 -12.18 -19.65 -57.87
C PRO A 296 -12.81 -18.21 -57.99
N THR A 297 -11.96 -17.18 -57.78
CA THR A 297 -12.00 -15.77 -58.33
C THR A 297 -13.15 -14.83 -57.90
N THR A 298 -12.97 -13.53 -57.61
CA THR A 298 -12.22 -12.44 -58.26
C THR A 298 -12.00 -11.25 -57.30
N ALA A 299 -10.89 -10.51 -57.47
CA ALA A 299 -10.65 -9.16 -56.93
C ALA A 299 -11.24 -8.08 -57.89
N PRO A 300 -11.37 -6.79 -57.49
CA PRO A 300 -10.20 -5.88 -57.47
C PRO A 300 -10.16 -4.84 -56.32
N ASP A 301 -8.95 -4.32 -56.09
CA ASP A 301 -8.56 -3.12 -55.31
C ASP A 301 -8.32 -1.95 -56.33
N PRO A 302 -7.92 -0.69 -56.02
CA PRO A 302 -7.90 0.12 -54.77
C PRO A 302 -8.54 1.52 -54.93
N THR A 303 -8.69 2.28 -53.84
CA THR A 303 -8.42 3.74 -53.86
C THR A 303 -8.03 4.27 -52.48
N GLN A 304 -6.91 4.98 -52.44
CA GLN A 304 -6.40 5.79 -51.34
C GLN A 304 -7.27 7.03 -51.10
N SER A 305 -7.37 7.48 -49.84
CA SER A 305 -7.26 8.91 -49.55
C SER A 305 -6.85 9.19 -48.11
N THR A 306 -5.76 9.93 -47.98
CA THR A 306 -5.12 10.45 -46.77
C THR A 306 -5.57 11.88 -46.49
N ILE A 307 -5.99 12.22 -45.25
CA ILE A 307 -5.99 13.60 -44.74
C ILE A 307 -5.62 13.59 -43.24
N PRO A 308 -4.58 14.32 -42.79
CA PRO A 308 -4.26 14.55 -41.38
C PRO A 308 -4.62 16.00 -40.93
N PRO A 309 -4.30 16.42 -39.69
CA PRO A 309 -5.19 16.55 -38.53
C PRO A 309 -5.68 17.98 -38.25
N THR A 310 -6.72 18.16 -37.42
CA THR A 310 -7.09 19.46 -36.87
C THR A 310 -6.75 19.53 -35.38
N VAL A 311 -5.81 20.42 -35.06
CA VAL A 311 -5.40 20.82 -33.72
C VAL A 311 -6.40 21.84 -33.19
N THR A 312 -7.02 21.58 -32.05
CA THR A 312 -7.78 22.57 -31.26
C THR A 312 -7.04 22.86 -29.97
N ASN A 313 -6.67 24.13 -29.77
CA ASN A 313 -6.02 24.62 -28.56
C ASN A 313 -6.99 24.65 -27.37
N PRO A 314 -6.56 24.33 -26.14
CA PRO A 314 -7.36 24.51 -24.94
C PRO A 314 -7.41 25.98 -24.49
N PRO A 315 -8.53 26.45 -23.90
CA PRO A 315 -8.62 27.79 -23.33
C PRO A 315 -7.88 27.92 -21.99
N SER A 316 -7.32 29.10 -21.75
CA SER A 316 -6.59 29.50 -20.53
C SER A 316 -7.47 29.53 -19.27
N PRO A 317 -6.88 29.38 -18.06
CA PRO A 317 -7.63 29.22 -16.82
C PRO A 317 -8.15 30.57 -16.28
N THR A 318 -9.42 30.59 -15.88
CA THR A 318 -10.05 31.70 -15.16
C THR A 318 -9.78 31.57 -13.67
N THR A 319 -9.33 32.65 -13.05
CA THR A 319 -9.00 32.79 -11.63
C THR A 319 -10.27 32.64 -10.76
N VAL A 320 -10.32 31.62 -9.90
CA VAL A 320 -11.38 31.45 -8.89
C VAL A 320 -10.84 31.85 -7.52
N THR A 321 -11.46 32.87 -6.94
CA THR A 321 -11.18 33.40 -5.60
C THR A 321 -11.81 32.47 -4.55
N VAL A 322 -11.00 31.98 -3.59
CA VAL A 322 -11.46 31.14 -2.47
C VAL A 322 -11.86 32.02 -1.27
N PRO A 323 -13.09 31.94 -0.73
CA PRO A 323 -13.42 32.52 0.56
C PRO A 323 -13.07 31.57 1.72
N THR A 324 -12.60 32.16 2.82
CA THR A 324 -12.20 31.56 4.09
C THR A 324 -13.32 30.74 4.77
N PRO A 325 -13.06 29.58 5.40
CA PRO A 325 -14.08 28.87 6.16
C PRO A 325 -14.28 29.45 7.56
N LEU A 326 -15.55 29.69 7.91
CA LEU A 326 -16.01 29.97 9.26
C LEU A 326 -15.89 28.73 10.16
N SER A 327 -15.40 28.95 11.38
CA SER A 327 -15.39 27.98 12.48
C SER A 327 -16.80 27.59 12.90
N LYS A 328 -17.13 26.29 12.91
CA LYS A 328 -18.14 25.75 13.82
C LYS A 328 -17.70 24.42 14.41
N THR A 329 -17.61 24.45 15.72
CA THR A 329 -17.48 23.35 16.67
C THR A 329 -18.65 22.37 16.53
N ASN A 330 -18.37 21.07 16.50
CA ASN A 330 -19.30 20.11 17.07
C ASN A 330 -18.54 18.98 17.78
N SER A 331 -18.90 18.83 19.05
CA SER A 331 -18.35 17.92 20.03
C SER A 331 -19.12 16.61 19.96
N LEU A 332 -18.46 15.52 19.54
CA LEU A 332 -18.91 14.17 19.85
C LEU A 332 -17.71 13.30 20.26
N MET A 333 -17.71 12.95 21.55
CA MET A 333 -17.07 11.81 22.21
C MET A 333 -15.63 11.44 21.81
N LYS A 334 -14.66 12.13 22.44
CA LYS A 334 -13.34 11.54 22.71
C LYS A 334 -13.50 10.46 23.79
N ARG A 335 -13.45 9.18 23.43
CA ARG A 335 -13.08 8.12 24.38
C ARG A 335 -11.55 7.97 24.36
N PRO A 336 -10.89 7.97 25.53
CA PRO A 336 -9.43 7.89 25.57
C PRO A 336 -8.94 6.52 25.14
N TRP A 337 -7.90 6.52 24.30
CA TRP A 337 -7.06 5.37 24.00
C TRP A 337 -6.53 4.76 25.30
N ARG A 338 -7.06 3.60 25.70
CA ARG A 338 -6.43 2.74 26.69
C ARG A 338 -5.60 1.72 25.92
N GLN A 339 -4.30 1.99 25.81
CA GLN A 339 -3.32 0.97 25.48
C GLN A 339 -3.30 -0.06 26.61
N HIS A 340 -3.68 -1.30 26.31
CA HIS A 340 -3.22 -2.41 27.11
C HIS A 340 -1.82 -2.76 26.61
N LEU A 341 -0.82 -2.33 27.40
CA LEU A 341 0.54 -2.84 27.40
C LEU A 341 0.54 -4.35 27.15
N LEU A 342 1.33 -4.79 26.16
CA LEU A 342 2.00 -6.10 26.09
C LEU A 342 3.08 -6.10 25.01
#